data_AF-A0A4V1FYF2-F1
#
_entry.id   AF-A0A4V1FYF2-F1
#
_cell.length_a   1.000
_cell.length_b   1.000
_cell.length_c   1.000
_cell.angle_alpha   90.00
_cell.angle_beta   90.00
_cell.angle_gamma   90.00
#
_symmetry.space_group_name_H-M   'P 1'
#
loop_
_entity.id
_entity.type
_entity.pdbx_description
1 polymer ?
#
loop_
_entity_poly.entity_id
_entity_poly.type
_entity_poly.pdbx_seq_one_letter_code
_entity_poly.pdbx_strand_id
1 'polypeptide(L)'
;MKGNTNSPPEFDIESQEDMIESVESFVDYYADTSVSGSKKVEAQSDFIDALVEAVEVGIVAIDDIDNVLTRDEIQNKNPLGAESIKTDVKNNISESHPPLDRWLVEHTDEVVVYKSSDTDVDTSYLWRFDSGHQVELGDEMFNWYQFADELHKVSFTFDFQDPREEFEEMGSWKRKFLIPLLQEVAREEEVAGSRSEALEVLQNTVRTRRAYDDLEEAYQSSGVYVETYDDPDTVYVLSKQISNIAEEYSETTRSLQAELNSRKIVRGKVSEKQYLENGQSVRFWKLPADFAEPKIPDDEEDEEEDGSVSSRGGVA
;
A
#
# COMPACT_ATOMS: atom_id res chain seq x y z
N MET A 1 18.57 14.43 63.62
CA MET A 1 19.33 15.48 62.92
C MET A 1 19.10 15.26 61.43
N LYS A 2 18.14 15.95 60.82
CA LYS A 2 17.99 15.95 59.36
C LYS A 2 19.07 16.91 58.83
N GLY A 3 20.02 16.40 58.06
CA GLY A 3 21.03 17.23 57.42
C GLY A 3 20.33 18.23 56.51
N ASN A 4 20.62 19.52 56.71
CA ASN A 4 20.09 20.58 55.87
C ASN A 4 20.89 20.61 54.55
N THR A 5 20.63 19.64 53.67
CA THR A 5 21.25 19.61 52.34
C THR A 5 20.47 20.54 51.43
N ASN A 6 20.84 21.82 51.42
CA ASN A 6 20.32 22.83 50.49
C ASN A 6 20.78 22.60 49.03
N SER A 7 21.13 21.38 48.65
CA SER A 7 21.56 21.03 47.29
C SER A 7 20.36 20.53 46.50
N PRO A 8 20.24 20.87 45.20
CA PRO A 8 19.27 20.24 44.31
C PRO A 8 19.38 18.71 44.37
N PRO A 9 18.27 17.97 44.20
CA PRO A 9 18.35 16.55 43.90
C PRO A 9 19.08 16.33 42.55
N GLU A 10 19.83 15.24 42.45
CA GLU A 10 20.30 14.75 41.16
C GLU A 10 19.15 13.97 40.51
N PHE A 11 18.88 14.23 39.23
CA PHE A 11 17.83 13.56 38.46
C PHE A 11 18.49 12.59 37.50
N ASP A 12 18.24 11.30 37.70
CA ASP A 12 18.74 10.21 36.86
C ASP A 12 17.56 9.32 36.53
N ILE A 13 17.05 9.41 35.30
CA ILE A 13 15.79 8.78 34.88
C ILE A 13 16.12 7.63 33.94
N GLU A 14 16.38 6.46 34.52
CA GLU A 14 16.66 5.22 33.77
C GLU A 14 15.40 4.39 33.50
N SER A 15 14.27 4.73 34.13
CA SER A 15 12.98 4.05 34.00
C SER A 15 11.79 4.96 34.32
N GLN A 16 10.58 4.48 34.02
CA GLN A 16 9.33 5.15 34.41
C GLN A 16 9.17 5.27 35.94
N GLU A 17 9.71 4.31 36.72
CA GLU A 17 9.68 4.36 38.18
C GLU A 17 10.62 5.46 38.68
N ASP A 18 11.84 5.55 38.12
CA ASP A 18 12.81 6.62 38.43
C ASP A 18 12.28 8.01 38.06
N MET A 19 11.50 8.11 36.97
CA MET A 19 10.82 9.36 36.61
C MET A 19 9.84 9.79 37.72
N ILE A 20 9.02 8.86 38.23
CA ILE A 20 8.06 9.16 39.30
C ILE A 20 8.80 9.61 40.56
N GLU A 21 9.84 8.89 40.96
CA GLU A 21 10.67 9.25 42.13
C GLU A 21 11.36 10.62 41.96
N SER A 22 11.83 10.91 40.75
CA SER A 22 12.44 12.19 40.39
C SER A 22 11.44 13.34 40.45
N VAL A 23 10.22 13.14 39.95
CA VAL A 23 9.13 14.13 40.04
C VAL A 23 8.78 14.40 41.50
N GLU A 24 8.62 13.35 42.32
CA GLU A 24 8.31 13.50 43.75
C GLU A 24 9.42 14.26 44.49
N SER A 25 10.69 13.92 44.22
CA SER A 25 11.86 14.58 44.78
C SER A 25 11.96 16.05 44.38
N PHE A 26 11.70 16.36 43.11
CA PHE A 26 11.63 17.74 42.62
C PHE A 26 10.53 18.53 43.31
N VAL A 27 9.31 17.97 43.42
CA VAL A 27 8.16 18.64 44.04
C VAL A 27 8.42 18.93 45.52
N ASP A 28 8.97 17.97 46.25
CA ASP A 28 9.31 18.15 47.67
C ASP A 28 10.42 19.20 47.86
N TYR A 29 11.44 19.22 46.98
CA TYR A 29 12.48 20.26 46.97
C TYR A 29 11.90 21.65 46.67
N TYR A 30 11.01 21.75 45.69
CA TYR A 30 10.40 23.00 45.26
C TYR A 30 9.41 23.56 46.29
N ALA A 31 8.73 22.69 47.05
CA ALA A 31 7.83 23.07 48.15
C ALA A 31 8.58 23.57 49.40
N ASP A 32 9.87 23.26 49.55
CA ASP A 32 10.66 23.72 50.69
C ASP A 32 10.87 25.25 50.66
N THR A 33 10.32 25.93 51.67
CA THR A 33 10.41 27.39 51.83
C THR A 33 11.81 27.87 52.23
N SER A 34 12.68 26.96 52.69
CA SER A 34 14.05 27.27 53.07
C SER A 34 15.02 27.34 51.87
N VAL A 35 14.59 26.83 50.71
CA VAL A 35 15.36 26.88 49.46
C VAL A 35 15.19 28.24 48.79
N SER A 36 16.30 28.89 48.45
CA SER A 36 16.32 30.17 47.75
C SER A 36 15.79 30.05 46.32
N GLY A 37 15.11 31.09 45.82
CA GLY A 37 14.54 31.10 44.46
C GLY A 37 15.52 30.75 43.34
N SER A 38 16.77 31.19 43.39
CA SER A 38 17.77 30.86 42.36
C SER A 38 18.08 29.36 42.28
N LYS A 39 18.09 28.66 43.42
CA LYS A 39 18.29 27.21 43.48
C LYS A 39 17.08 26.43 43.00
N LYS A 40 15.88 27.01 43.16
CA LYS A 40 14.65 26.43 42.60
C LYS A 40 14.64 26.51 41.08
N VAL A 41 15.16 27.60 40.51
CA VAL A 41 15.33 27.75 39.06
C VAL A 41 16.38 26.78 38.51
N GLU A 42 17.53 26.64 39.17
CA GLU A 42 18.57 25.66 38.81
C GLU A 42 18.01 24.23 38.82
N ALA A 43 17.39 23.82 39.93
CA ALA A 43 16.77 22.49 40.02
C ALA A 43 15.64 22.27 39.01
N GLN A 44 14.91 23.31 38.60
CA GLN A 44 13.88 23.21 37.56
C GLN A 44 14.52 22.99 36.18
N SER A 45 15.62 23.67 35.88
CA SER A 45 16.37 23.46 34.63
C SER A 45 16.92 22.05 34.56
N ASP A 46 17.63 21.60 35.59
CA ASP A 46 18.24 20.26 35.64
C ASP A 46 17.17 19.16 35.52
N PHE A 47 16.00 19.38 36.12
CA PHE A 47 14.87 18.45 36.03
C PHE A 47 14.26 18.40 34.63
N ILE A 48 14.10 19.55 33.96
CA ILE A 48 13.62 19.62 32.59
C ILE A 48 14.60 18.90 31.66
N ASP A 49 15.90 19.13 31.80
CA ASP A 49 16.94 18.51 30.97
C ASP A 49 16.92 16.98 31.12
N ALA A 50 16.80 16.46 32.36
CA ALA A 50 16.70 15.02 32.60
C ALA A 50 15.42 14.38 32.02
N LEU A 51 14.29 15.10 32.07
CA LEU A 51 13.05 14.64 31.45
C LEU A 51 13.15 14.63 29.92
N VAL A 52 13.77 15.64 29.32
CA VAL A 52 14.00 15.72 27.87
C VAL A 52 14.90 14.56 27.44
N GLU A 53 16.03 14.33 28.12
CA GLU A 53 16.94 13.23 27.82
C GLU A 53 16.22 11.88 27.89
N ALA A 54 15.46 11.62 28.95
CA ALA A 54 14.71 10.38 29.13
C ALA A 54 13.66 10.13 28.03
N VAL A 55 13.04 11.20 27.50
CA VAL A 55 12.13 11.11 26.35
C VAL A 55 12.90 10.84 25.05
N GLU A 56 13.99 11.57 24.80
CA GLU A 56 14.81 11.41 23.60
C GLU A 56 15.42 10.00 23.46
N VAL A 57 15.76 9.35 24.58
CA VAL A 57 16.27 7.97 24.57
C VAL A 57 15.15 6.91 24.66
N GLY A 58 13.88 7.32 24.66
CA GLY A 58 12.71 6.45 24.67
C GLY A 58 12.48 5.68 25.97
N ILE A 59 13.04 6.14 27.10
CA ILE A 59 12.80 5.57 28.43
C ILE A 59 11.38 5.93 28.91
N VAL A 60 10.92 7.12 28.56
CA VAL A 60 9.62 7.66 28.98
C VAL A 60 8.87 8.22 27.77
N ALA A 61 7.57 7.92 27.64
CA ALA A 61 6.72 8.60 26.66
C ALA A 61 6.29 9.99 27.16
N ILE A 62 6.20 10.98 26.27
CA ILE A 62 5.78 12.34 26.66
C ILE A 62 4.40 12.38 27.34
N ASP A 63 3.50 11.48 26.96
CA ASP A 63 2.17 11.33 27.58
C ASP A 63 2.26 10.80 29.02
N ASP A 64 3.28 10.02 29.36
CA ASP A 64 3.50 9.54 30.73
C ASP A 64 3.95 10.67 31.66
N ILE A 65 4.73 11.63 31.14
CA ILE A 65 5.07 12.86 31.88
C ILE A 65 3.80 13.65 32.20
N ASP A 66 2.89 13.78 31.23
CA ASP A 66 1.60 14.44 31.43
C ASP A 66 0.77 13.73 32.52
N ASN A 67 0.73 12.39 32.50
CA ASN A 67 0.01 11.61 33.50
C ASN A 67 0.61 11.72 34.91
N VAL A 68 1.93 11.84 35.03
CA VAL A 68 2.59 11.95 36.33
C VAL A 68 2.47 13.37 36.90
N LEU A 69 2.72 14.41 36.09
CA LEU A 69 2.62 15.81 36.54
C LEU A 69 1.18 16.24 36.87
N THR A 70 0.17 15.54 36.35
CA THR A 70 -1.25 15.79 36.65
C THR A 70 -1.80 15.04 37.85
N ARG A 71 -1.01 14.20 38.53
CA ARG A 71 -1.46 13.54 39.77
C ARG A 71 -1.82 14.59 40.83
N ASP A 72 -2.96 14.40 41.50
CA ASP A 72 -3.49 15.32 42.50
C ASP A 72 -2.46 15.71 43.58
N GLU A 73 -1.60 14.76 43.98
CA GLU A 73 -0.56 14.96 44.99
C GLU A 73 0.53 15.94 44.54
N ILE A 74 0.82 15.99 43.24
CA ILE A 74 1.81 16.86 42.62
C ILE A 74 1.19 18.24 42.34
N GLN A 75 -0.01 18.29 41.77
CA GLN A 75 -0.71 19.54 41.50
C GLN A 75 -1.01 20.36 42.77
N ASN A 76 -1.37 19.69 43.87
CA ASN A 76 -1.65 20.36 45.14
C ASN A 76 -0.40 20.97 45.79
N LYS A 77 0.79 20.43 45.48
CA LYS A 77 2.08 20.90 46.04
C LYS A 77 2.76 21.95 45.16
N ASN A 78 2.51 21.97 43.85
CA ASN A 78 3.13 22.94 42.94
C ASN A 78 2.25 23.33 41.72
N PRO A 79 1.14 24.06 41.93
CA PRO A 79 0.16 24.32 40.87
C PRO A 79 0.64 25.26 39.76
N LEU A 80 1.72 26.02 39.99
CA LEU A 80 2.28 26.97 39.00
C LEU A 80 3.49 26.39 38.24
N GLY A 81 4.09 25.30 38.72
CA GLY A 81 5.28 24.69 38.12
C GLY A 81 4.98 23.59 37.10
N ALA A 82 3.96 22.77 37.32
CA ALA A 82 3.68 21.61 36.47
C ALA A 82 3.39 21.97 35.01
N GLU A 83 2.53 22.98 34.77
CA GLU A 83 2.22 23.46 33.41
C GLU A 83 3.42 24.14 32.73
N SER A 84 4.27 24.85 33.49
CA SER A 84 5.51 25.43 32.95
C SER A 84 6.49 24.34 32.55
N ILE A 85 6.74 23.37 33.44
CA ILE A 85 7.65 22.23 33.16
C ILE A 85 7.15 21.44 31.96
N LYS A 86 5.85 21.16 31.88
CA LYS A 86 5.23 20.53 30.73
C LYS A 86 5.49 21.31 29.44
N THR A 87 5.27 22.62 29.48
CA THR A 87 5.49 23.50 28.32
C THR A 87 6.96 23.53 27.93
N ASP A 88 7.86 23.63 28.91
CA ASP A 88 9.30 23.72 28.68
C ASP A 88 9.88 22.39 28.16
N VAL A 89 9.46 21.24 28.70
CA VAL A 89 9.82 19.91 28.19
C VAL A 89 9.31 19.74 26.75
N LYS A 90 8.05 20.08 26.48
CA LYS A 90 7.48 20.03 25.11
C LYS A 90 8.22 20.95 24.14
N ASN A 91 8.61 22.16 24.57
CA ASN A 91 9.34 23.09 23.73
C ASN A 91 10.77 22.61 23.44
N ASN A 92 11.48 22.05 24.42
CA ASN A 92 12.84 21.54 24.22
C ASN A 92 12.84 20.33 23.27
N ILE A 93 11.87 19.41 23.44
CA ILE A 93 11.62 18.30 22.51
C ILE A 93 11.21 18.82 21.11
N SER A 94 10.46 19.94 21.04
CA SER A 94 10.08 20.57 19.77
C SER A 94 11.21 21.25 19.02
N GLU A 95 12.25 21.67 19.74
CA GLU A 95 13.47 22.18 19.11
C GLU A 95 14.39 21.06 18.59
N SER A 96 14.32 19.84 19.15
CA SER A 96 15.15 18.70 18.73
C SER A 96 14.54 17.85 17.61
N HIS A 97 13.21 17.77 17.50
CA HIS A 97 12.55 16.93 16.50
C HIS A 97 11.81 17.74 15.42
N PRO A 98 12.07 17.51 14.13
CA PRO A 98 11.36 18.23 13.07
C PRO A 98 9.88 17.81 13.01
N PRO A 99 8.97 18.71 12.57
CA PRO A 99 7.60 18.34 12.21
C PRO A 99 7.60 17.23 11.15
N LEU A 100 6.63 16.31 11.20
CA LEU A 100 6.52 15.15 10.29
C LEU A 100 6.67 15.53 8.81
N ASP A 101 6.03 16.62 8.37
CA ASP A 101 6.11 17.06 6.99
C ASP A 101 7.55 17.44 6.57
N ARG A 102 8.31 18.04 7.48
CA ARG A 102 9.72 18.39 7.25
C ARG A 102 10.60 17.15 7.35
N TRP A 103 10.33 16.28 8.33
CA TRP A 103 11.05 15.01 8.49
C TRP A 103 10.97 14.18 7.20
N LEU A 104 9.78 14.04 6.63
CA LEU A 104 9.55 13.30 5.38
C LEU A 104 10.33 13.91 4.21
N VAL A 105 10.39 15.23 4.07
CA VAL A 105 11.19 15.89 3.03
C VAL A 105 12.68 15.61 3.19
N GLU A 106 13.16 15.54 4.42
CA GLU A 106 14.59 15.37 4.72
C GLU A 106 15.04 13.90 4.62
N HIS A 107 14.17 12.93 4.93
CA HIS A 107 14.55 11.53 5.13
C HIS A 107 13.98 10.57 4.08
N THR A 108 13.06 11.01 3.21
CA THR A 108 12.51 10.18 2.14
C THR A 108 13.47 10.16 0.94
N ASP A 109 13.97 8.98 0.58
CA ASP A 109 14.87 8.80 -0.57
C ASP A 109 14.08 8.65 -1.88
N GLU A 110 13.08 7.75 -1.90
CA GLU A 110 12.23 7.48 -3.06
C GLU A 110 10.83 7.03 -2.59
N VAL A 111 9.80 7.35 -3.37
CA VAL A 111 8.49 6.70 -3.26
C VAL A 111 8.18 5.97 -4.56
N VAL A 112 7.99 4.64 -4.49
CA VAL A 112 7.56 3.86 -5.65
C VAL A 112 6.03 3.78 -5.63
N VAL A 113 5.39 4.30 -6.67
CA VAL A 113 3.93 4.26 -6.82
C VAL A 113 3.56 3.09 -7.70
N TYR A 114 3.00 2.04 -7.11
CA TYR A 114 2.55 0.87 -7.83
C TYR A 114 1.14 1.11 -8.36
N LYS A 115 1.03 1.32 -9.67
CA LYS A 115 -0.25 1.37 -10.37
C LYS A 115 -0.51 0.00 -10.97
N SER A 116 -1.53 -0.68 -10.45
CA SER A 116 -1.99 -1.92 -11.06
C SER A 116 -2.67 -1.62 -12.40
N SER A 117 -2.40 -2.45 -13.40
CA SER A 117 -3.14 -2.45 -14.66
C SER A 117 -4.55 -3.06 -14.53
N ASP A 118 -4.86 -3.68 -13.39
CA ASP A 118 -6.20 -4.18 -13.08
C ASP A 118 -7.15 -3.04 -12.76
N THR A 119 -8.40 -3.19 -13.19
CA THR A 119 -9.46 -2.26 -12.81
C THR A 119 -9.84 -2.48 -11.35
N ASP A 120 -10.10 -1.39 -10.63
CA ASP A 120 -10.56 -1.38 -9.23
C ASP A 120 -9.55 -1.97 -8.22
N VAL A 121 -8.25 -1.91 -8.53
CA VAL A 121 -7.18 -2.19 -7.56
C VAL A 121 -6.62 -0.86 -7.06
N ASP A 122 -6.56 -0.70 -5.75
CA ASP A 122 -6.05 0.52 -5.11
C ASP A 122 -4.55 0.68 -5.39
N THR A 123 -4.12 1.94 -5.53
CA THR A 123 -2.70 2.28 -5.72
C THR A 123 -1.97 2.10 -4.39
N SER A 124 -0.85 1.36 -4.39
CA SER A 124 0.05 1.29 -3.24
C SER A 124 1.30 2.14 -3.44
N TYR A 125 1.87 2.58 -2.32
CA TYR A 125 2.99 3.51 -2.23
C TYR A 125 4.06 2.86 -1.36
N LEU A 126 5.18 2.48 -1.96
CA LEU A 126 6.35 2.00 -1.23
C LEU A 126 7.30 3.16 -0.96
N TRP A 127 7.30 3.60 0.29
CA TRP A 127 8.20 4.64 0.79
C TRP A 127 9.53 4.01 1.20
N ARG A 128 10.63 4.62 0.77
CA ARG A 128 12.00 4.24 1.14
C ARG A 128 12.68 5.43 1.81
N PHE A 129 13.28 5.17 2.97
CA PHE A 129 13.97 6.19 3.75
C PHE A 129 15.49 6.04 3.64
N ASP A 130 16.21 7.13 3.84
CA ASP A 130 17.68 7.19 3.87
C ASP A 130 18.31 6.25 4.91
N SER A 131 17.57 5.98 6.00
CA SER A 131 17.91 5.00 7.04
C SER A 131 17.86 3.54 6.57
N GLY A 132 17.35 3.27 5.36
CA GLY A 132 17.19 1.93 4.79
C GLY A 132 15.87 1.23 5.13
N HIS A 133 15.04 1.83 5.99
CA HIS A 133 13.69 1.34 6.28
C HIS A 133 12.76 1.54 5.07
N GLN A 134 11.72 0.70 4.99
CA GLN A 134 10.71 0.76 3.93
C GLN A 134 9.32 0.53 4.51
N VAL A 135 8.32 1.22 3.98
CA VAL A 135 6.91 1.02 4.34
C VAL A 135 6.04 1.05 3.09
N GLU A 136 5.14 0.07 2.96
CA GLU A 136 4.13 0.05 1.90
C GLU A 136 2.79 0.49 2.47
N LEU A 137 2.19 1.49 1.83
CA LEU A 137 0.95 2.14 2.29
C LEU A 137 -0.05 2.26 1.13
N GLY A 138 -1.34 2.24 1.45
CA GLY A 138 -2.41 2.58 0.52
C GLY A 138 -2.92 3.99 0.78
N ASP A 139 -4.22 4.11 1.04
CA ASP A 139 -4.87 5.39 1.31
C ASP A 139 -4.54 5.97 2.71
N GLU A 140 -3.96 5.17 3.60
CA GLU A 140 -3.63 5.56 4.98
C GLU A 140 -2.69 6.78 5.00
N MET A 141 -1.78 6.90 4.03
CA MET A 141 -0.85 8.03 3.96
C MET A 141 -1.55 9.38 3.77
N PHE A 142 -2.80 9.40 3.29
CA PHE A 142 -3.57 10.64 3.12
C PHE A 142 -4.14 11.19 4.42
N ASN A 143 -4.03 10.45 5.52
CA ASN A 143 -4.33 10.90 6.87
C ASN A 143 -3.04 10.89 7.69
N TRP A 144 -2.51 12.06 8.02
CA TRP A 144 -1.19 12.16 8.65
C TRP A 144 -1.09 11.39 9.96
N TYR A 145 -2.16 11.30 10.76
CA TYR A 145 -2.18 10.51 12.00
C TYR A 145 -2.00 9.01 11.72
N GLN A 146 -2.66 8.49 10.68
CA GLN A 146 -2.52 7.09 10.28
C GLN A 146 -1.16 6.84 9.67
N PHE A 147 -0.64 7.79 8.87
CA PHE A 147 0.70 7.69 8.31
C PHE A 147 1.77 7.65 9.41
N ALA A 148 1.71 8.57 10.38
CA ALA A 148 2.61 8.58 11.54
C ALA A 148 2.58 7.25 12.32
N ASP A 149 1.39 6.69 12.55
CA ASP A 149 1.23 5.39 13.21
C ASP A 149 1.91 4.25 12.41
N GLU A 150 1.74 4.22 11.09
CA GLU A 150 2.41 3.23 10.25
C GLU A 150 3.94 3.39 10.22
N LEU A 151 4.44 4.64 10.25
CA LEU A 151 5.88 4.91 10.35
C LEU A 151 6.46 4.37 11.67
N HIS A 152 5.80 4.62 12.80
CA HIS A 152 6.25 4.12 14.10
C HIS A 152 6.18 2.59 14.23
N LYS A 153 5.27 1.92 13.52
CA LYS A 153 5.24 0.44 13.45
C LYS A 153 6.49 -0.13 12.77
N VAL A 154 7.06 0.62 11.83
CA VAL A 154 8.25 0.20 11.07
C VAL A 154 9.52 0.47 11.86
N SER A 155 9.64 1.65 12.47
CA SER A 155 10.75 1.97 13.34
C SER A 155 10.35 2.92 14.47
N PHE A 156 10.72 2.54 15.69
CA PHE A 156 10.62 3.41 16.87
C PHE A 156 11.71 4.50 16.89
N THR A 157 12.70 4.42 15.99
CA THR A 157 13.75 5.44 15.85
C THR A 157 13.32 6.58 14.93
N PHE A 158 12.14 6.50 14.33
CA PHE A 158 11.58 7.62 13.61
C PHE A 158 11.04 8.61 14.61
N ASP A 159 11.50 9.83 14.45
CA ASP A 159 11.46 10.81 15.51
C ASP A 159 11.08 12.15 14.91
N PHE A 160 9.78 12.41 15.00
CA PHE A 160 9.14 13.56 14.39
C PHE A 160 7.95 13.99 15.25
N GLN A 161 7.60 15.26 15.12
CA GLN A 161 6.40 15.81 15.76
C GLN A 161 5.21 15.77 14.81
N ASP A 162 4.06 16.18 15.33
CA ASP A 162 2.91 16.55 14.51
C ASP A 162 3.34 17.50 13.37
N PRO A 163 2.70 17.40 12.20
CA PRO A 163 3.03 18.27 11.09
C PRO A 163 2.75 19.72 11.45
N ARG A 164 3.39 20.66 10.75
CA ARG A 164 3.14 22.11 10.94
C ARG A 164 1.63 22.41 10.90
N GLU A 165 1.18 23.39 11.68
CA GLU A 165 -0.24 23.81 11.82
C GLU A 165 -0.97 23.96 10.47
N GLU A 166 -0.26 24.45 9.45
CA GLU A 166 -0.81 24.62 8.10
C GLU A 166 -1.17 23.30 7.38
N PHE A 167 -0.74 22.15 7.89
CA PHE A 167 -0.96 20.81 7.36
C PHE A 167 -1.70 19.86 8.32
N GLU A 168 -2.01 20.27 9.56
CA GLU A 168 -2.75 19.43 10.52
C GLU A 168 -4.14 19.02 9.99
N GLU A 169 -4.78 19.88 9.19
CA GLU A 169 -6.02 19.53 8.52
C GLU A 169 -5.79 18.53 7.39
N MET A 170 -6.50 17.39 7.41
CA MET A 170 -6.41 16.31 6.41
C MET A 170 -6.44 16.80 4.95
N GLY A 171 -7.29 17.79 4.64
CA GLY A 171 -7.37 18.34 3.28
C GLY A 171 -6.11 19.11 2.88
N SER A 172 -5.48 19.80 3.84
CA SER A 172 -4.24 20.55 3.65
C SER A 172 -3.04 19.62 3.58
N TRP A 173 -2.94 18.64 4.48
CA TRP A 173 -1.95 17.55 4.44
C TRP A 173 -1.87 16.92 3.05
N LYS A 174 -3.00 16.41 2.55
CA LYS A 174 -3.05 15.75 1.24
C LYS A 174 -2.69 16.69 0.09
N ARG A 175 -3.32 17.86 0.03
CA ARG A 175 -3.27 18.71 -1.18
C ARG A 175 -2.06 19.63 -1.23
N LYS A 176 -1.62 20.16 -0.09
CA LYS A 176 -0.55 21.17 -0.02
C LYS A 176 0.81 20.57 0.30
N PHE A 177 0.87 19.41 0.94
CA PHE A 177 2.11 18.77 1.32
C PHE A 177 2.36 17.47 0.57
N LEU A 178 1.52 16.45 0.79
CA LEU A 178 1.81 15.09 0.33
C LEU A 178 1.84 14.98 -1.20
N ILE A 179 0.85 15.54 -1.90
CA ILE A 179 0.82 15.50 -3.37
C ILE A 179 2.05 16.21 -3.98
N PRO A 180 2.42 17.44 -3.56
CA PRO A 180 3.67 18.08 -3.99
C PRO A 180 4.92 17.24 -3.70
N LEU A 181 5.05 16.67 -2.50
CA LEU A 181 6.19 15.81 -2.16
C LEU A 181 6.26 14.61 -3.10
N LEU A 182 5.15 13.89 -3.30
CA LEU A 182 5.09 12.77 -4.23
C LEU A 182 5.47 13.18 -5.66
N GLN A 183 5.12 14.37 -6.12
CA GLN A 183 5.54 14.84 -7.44
C GLN A 183 7.06 15.04 -7.56
N GLU A 184 7.75 15.28 -6.45
CA GLU A 184 9.19 15.48 -6.41
C GLU A 184 9.97 14.17 -6.25
N VAL A 185 9.51 13.26 -5.37
CA VAL A 185 10.26 12.06 -4.99
C VAL A 185 9.70 10.75 -5.56
N ALA A 186 8.51 10.78 -6.16
CA ALA A 186 7.87 9.55 -6.59
C ALA A 186 8.28 9.12 -8.00
N ARG A 187 8.41 7.80 -8.16
CA ARG A 187 8.54 7.13 -9.46
C ARG A 187 7.37 6.17 -9.63
N GLU A 188 6.73 6.23 -10.79
CA GLU A 188 5.62 5.34 -11.11
C GLU A 188 6.15 4.01 -11.66
N GLU A 189 5.65 2.90 -11.14
CA GLU A 189 5.82 1.57 -11.70
C GLU A 189 4.44 0.97 -12.02
N GLU A 190 4.25 0.60 -13.28
CA GLU A 190 3.07 -0.14 -13.68
C GLU A 190 3.32 -1.63 -13.40
N VAL A 191 2.48 -2.20 -12.54
CA VAL A 191 2.55 -3.61 -12.18
C VAL A 191 1.37 -4.30 -12.85
N ALA A 192 1.67 -5.37 -13.59
CA ALA A 192 0.63 -6.20 -14.16
C ALA A 192 -0.15 -6.85 -13.01
N GLY A 193 -1.43 -6.47 -12.87
CA GLY A 193 -2.30 -7.11 -11.89
C GLY A 193 -2.66 -8.54 -12.31
N SER A 194 -3.10 -9.36 -11.35
CA SER A 194 -3.45 -10.77 -11.58
C SER A 194 -4.49 -10.94 -12.68
N ARG A 195 -5.46 -10.03 -12.81
CA ARG A 195 -6.48 -10.09 -13.86
C ARG A 195 -5.89 -9.74 -15.22
N SER A 196 -4.99 -8.76 -15.28
CA SER A 196 -4.31 -8.34 -16.49
C SER A 196 -3.45 -9.46 -17.04
N GLU A 197 -2.65 -10.11 -16.19
CA GLU A 197 -1.85 -11.26 -16.56
C GLU A 197 -2.74 -12.43 -17.05
N ALA A 198 -3.82 -12.73 -16.32
CA ALA A 198 -4.78 -13.75 -16.72
C ALA A 198 -5.44 -13.44 -18.07
N LEU A 199 -5.75 -12.16 -18.36
CA LEU A 199 -6.28 -11.75 -19.67
C LEU A 199 -5.24 -11.86 -20.78
N GLU A 200 -3.97 -11.56 -20.52
CA GLU A 200 -2.89 -11.75 -21.49
C GLU A 200 -2.70 -13.24 -21.80
N VAL A 201 -2.73 -14.11 -20.79
CA VAL A 201 -2.70 -15.56 -21.00
C VAL A 201 -3.91 -16.04 -21.79
N LEU A 202 -5.10 -15.51 -21.51
CA LEU A 202 -6.29 -15.81 -22.29
C LEU A 202 -6.13 -15.38 -23.75
N GLN A 203 -5.64 -14.16 -24.00
CA GLN A 203 -5.38 -13.64 -25.34
C GLN A 203 -4.38 -14.53 -26.09
N ASN A 204 -3.26 -14.88 -25.45
CA ASN A 204 -2.26 -15.76 -26.02
C ASN A 204 -2.80 -17.18 -26.26
N THR A 205 -3.68 -17.68 -25.39
CA THR A 205 -4.36 -18.97 -25.56
C THR A 205 -5.22 -18.96 -26.82
N VAL A 206 -5.98 -17.89 -27.07
CA VAL A 206 -6.81 -17.76 -28.26
C VAL A 206 -5.96 -17.61 -29.53
N ARG A 207 -4.89 -16.81 -29.48
CA ARG A 207 -3.98 -16.57 -30.61
C ARG A 207 -3.22 -17.82 -31.05
N THR A 208 -2.85 -18.68 -30.10
CA THR A 208 -1.97 -19.83 -30.36
C THR A 208 -2.73 -21.13 -30.65
N ARG A 209 -3.96 -21.27 -30.16
CA ARG A 209 -4.79 -22.46 -30.44
C ARG A 209 -5.29 -22.43 -31.88
N ARG A 210 -5.48 -23.63 -32.44
CA ARG A 210 -6.10 -23.81 -33.76
C ARG A 210 -7.54 -23.32 -33.70
N ALA A 211 -7.91 -22.49 -34.67
CA ALA A 211 -9.29 -22.13 -34.93
C ALA A 211 -9.97 -23.20 -35.78
N TYR A 212 -11.26 -23.39 -35.53
CA TYR A 212 -12.14 -24.31 -36.25
C TYR A 212 -13.42 -23.56 -36.61
N ASP A 213 -13.93 -23.84 -37.80
CA ASP A 213 -15.23 -23.39 -38.31
C ASP A 213 -16.37 -24.35 -37.94
N ASP A 214 -16.06 -25.51 -37.35
CA ASP A 214 -17.01 -26.43 -36.73
C ASP A 214 -16.96 -26.38 -35.19
N LEU A 215 -18.13 -26.26 -34.58
CA LEU A 215 -18.27 -26.13 -33.13
C LEU A 215 -17.91 -27.43 -32.39
N GLU A 216 -18.24 -28.60 -32.95
CA GLU A 216 -17.97 -29.89 -32.32
C GLU A 216 -16.49 -30.25 -32.40
N GLU A 217 -15.83 -29.98 -33.52
CA GLU A 217 -14.38 -30.13 -33.66
C GLU A 217 -13.62 -29.19 -32.72
N ALA A 218 -14.04 -27.93 -32.61
CA ALA A 218 -13.50 -26.99 -31.63
C ALA A 218 -13.63 -27.51 -30.19
N TYR A 219 -14.80 -28.08 -29.84
CA TYR A 219 -15.02 -28.67 -28.53
C TYR A 219 -14.11 -29.87 -28.26
N GLN A 220 -14.08 -30.84 -29.18
CA GLN A 220 -13.33 -32.09 -29.04
C GLN A 220 -11.81 -31.84 -28.99
N SER A 221 -11.33 -30.94 -29.84
CA SER A 221 -9.90 -30.57 -29.90
C SER A 221 -9.50 -29.53 -28.87
N SER A 222 -10.43 -29.03 -28.06
CA SER A 222 -10.22 -27.88 -27.17
C SER A 222 -9.64 -26.66 -27.93
N GLY A 223 -10.09 -26.44 -29.16
CA GLY A 223 -9.71 -25.31 -30.00
C GLY A 223 -10.51 -24.04 -29.71
N VAL A 224 -10.39 -23.08 -30.62
CA VAL A 224 -11.23 -21.87 -30.67
C VAL A 224 -12.23 -22.06 -31.80
N TYR A 225 -13.52 -21.79 -31.55
CA TYR A 225 -14.52 -21.80 -32.61
C TYR A 225 -14.66 -20.38 -33.19
N VAL A 226 -14.64 -20.26 -34.51
CA VAL A 226 -14.77 -18.99 -35.23
C VAL A 226 -15.96 -19.11 -36.18
N GLU A 227 -16.95 -18.24 -36.00
CA GLU A 227 -18.17 -18.25 -36.81
C GLU A 227 -17.90 -17.52 -38.14
N THR A 228 -17.61 -18.24 -39.22
CA THR A 228 -17.20 -17.64 -40.49
C THR A 228 -18.34 -16.99 -41.27
N TYR A 229 -19.60 -17.38 -41.02
CA TYR A 229 -20.74 -16.97 -41.85
C TYR A 229 -21.61 -15.86 -41.22
N ASP A 230 -22.04 -16.05 -39.97
CA ASP A 230 -23.02 -15.16 -39.34
C ASP A 230 -22.39 -14.03 -38.50
N ASP A 231 -21.20 -14.27 -37.92
CA ASP A 231 -20.53 -13.33 -36.99
C ASP A 231 -18.99 -13.51 -37.03
N PRO A 232 -18.32 -13.14 -38.15
CA PRO A 232 -16.88 -13.36 -38.36
C PRO A 232 -15.99 -12.56 -37.40
N ASP A 233 -16.55 -11.54 -36.75
CA ASP A 233 -15.85 -10.72 -35.75
C ASP A 233 -15.93 -11.34 -34.34
N THR A 234 -16.42 -12.57 -34.21
CA THR A 234 -16.58 -13.27 -32.94
C THR A 234 -15.78 -14.57 -32.90
N VAL A 235 -15.13 -14.78 -31.75
CA VAL A 235 -14.52 -16.06 -31.37
C VAL A 235 -15.18 -16.65 -30.13
N TYR A 236 -15.29 -17.96 -30.10
CA TYR A 236 -15.87 -18.72 -29.00
C TYR A 236 -14.81 -19.58 -28.34
N VAL A 237 -14.59 -19.34 -27.05
CA VAL A 237 -13.57 -20.01 -26.23
C VAL A 237 -14.25 -20.86 -25.18
N LEU A 238 -13.80 -22.10 -24.96
CA LEU A 238 -14.44 -22.99 -24.00
C LEU A 238 -14.39 -22.40 -22.59
N SER A 239 -15.55 -22.33 -21.91
CA SER A 239 -15.61 -21.77 -20.54
C SER A 239 -14.69 -22.50 -19.56
N LYS A 240 -14.42 -23.78 -19.78
CA LYS A 240 -13.46 -24.57 -18.98
C LYS A 240 -12.04 -24.01 -19.07
N GLN A 241 -11.61 -23.54 -20.23
CA GLN A 241 -10.27 -22.94 -20.40
C GLN A 241 -10.18 -21.63 -19.63
N ILE A 242 -11.24 -20.80 -19.68
CA ILE A 242 -11.32 -19.55 -18.94
C ILE A 242 -11.27 -19.80 -17.44
N SER A 243 -12.01 -20.80 -16.94
CA SER A 243 -11.98 -21.20 -15.53
C SER A 243 -10.58 -21.60 -15.09
N ASN A 244 -9.89 -22.43 -15.87
CA ASN A 244 -8.53 -22.85 -15.54
C ASN A 244 -7.55 -21.66 -15.47
N ILE A 245 -7.62 -20.73 -16.44
CA ILE A 245 -6.79 -19.53 -16.45
C ILE A 245 -7.11 -18.63 -15.25
N ALA A 246 -8.39 -18.43 -14.93
CA ALA A 246 -8.78 -17.65 -13.76
C ALA A 246 -8.22 -18.28 -12.47
N GLU A 247 -8.37 -19.59 -12.30
CA GLU A 247 -7.88 -20.32 -11.12
C GLU A 247 -6.35 -20.25 -10.96
N GLU A 248 -5.58 -20.30 -12.05
CA GLU A 248 -4.12 -20.18 -12.04
C GLU A 248 -3.64 -18.85 -11.44
N TYR A 249 -4.41 -17.77 -11.65
CA TYR A 249 -4.11 -16.43 -11.14
C TYR A 249 -4.92 -16.07 -9.89
N SER A 250 -5.53 -17.06 -9.22
CA SER A 250 -6.39 -16.86 -8.04
C SER A 250 -7.57 -15.90 -8.28
N GLU A 251 -8.02 -15.80 -9.53
CA GLU A 251 -9.12 -14.97 -9.97
C GLU A 251 -10.39 -15.78 -10.22
N THR A 252 -11.51 -15.09 -10.40
CA THR A 252 -12.76 -15.71 -10.83
C THR A 252 -13.07 -15.38 -12.28
N THR A 253 -13.80 -16.26 -12.97
CA THR A 253 -14.32 -15.96 -14.32
C THR A 253 -15.17 -14.69 -14.34
N ARG A 254 -15.85 -14.37 -13.23
CA ARG A 254 -16.59 -13.13 -13.07
C ARG A 254 -15.66 -11.91 -12.98
N SER A 255 -14.53 -12.03 -12.28
CA SER A 255 -13.50 -10.99 -12.20
C SER A 255 -12.93 -10.68 -13.59
N LEU A 256 -12.56 -11.72 -14.36
CA LEU A 256 -12.06 -11.55 -15.73
C LEU A 256 -13.12 -10.92 -16.65
N GLN A 257 -14.39 -11.30 -16.50
CA GLN A 257 -15.47 -10.65 -17.25
C GLN A 257 -15.63 -9.17 -16.85
N ALA A 258 -15.50 -8.83 -15.57
CA ALA A 258 -15.54 -7.44 -15.12
C ALA A 258 -14.40 -6.63 -15.75
N GLU A 259 -13.18 -7.18 -15.77
CA GLU A 259 -12.01 -6.57 -16.39
C GLU A 259 -12.16 -6.39 -17.91
N LEU A 260 -12.73 -7.37 -18.62
CA LEU A 260 -13.02 -7.21 -20.05
C LEU A 260 -14.07 -6.11 -20.31
N ASN A 261 -15.06 -5.95 -19.40
CA ASN A 261 -16.07 -4.90 -19.52
C ASN A 261 -15.49 -3.51 -19.22
N SER A 262 -14.61 -3.38 -18.22
CA SER A 262 -13.97 -2.10 -17.86
C SER A 262 -13.06 -1.60 -18.98
N ARG A 263 -12.33 -2.51 -19.63
CA ARG A 263 -11.53 -2.26 -20.84
C ARG A 263 -12.38 -2.02 -22.10
N LYS A 264 -13.71 -2.15 -22.00
CA LYS A 264 -14.68 -1.99 -23.10
C LYS A 264 -14.45 -2.97 -24.25
N ILE A 265 -13.79 -4.10 -23.98
CA ILE A 265 -13.57 -5.18 -24.96
C ILE A 265 -14.90 -5.90 -25.19
N VAL A 266 -15.62 -6.22 -24.12
CA VAL A 266 -16.95 -6.86 -24.20
C VAL A 266 -18.02 -5.94 -23.63
N ARG A 267 -19.26 -6.11 -24.11
CA ARG A 267 -20.43 -5.45 -23.54
C ARG A 267 -21.41 -6.48 -23.01
N GLY A 268 -21.42 -6.67 -21.70
CA GLY A 268 -22.41 -7.49 -21.01
C GLY A 268 -21.96 -8.94 -20.79
N LYS A 269 -22.83 -9.90 -21.11
CA LYS A 269 -22.63 -11.31 -20.78
C LYS A 269 -21.79 -11.99 -21.87
N VAL A 270 -20.60 -12.45 -21.50
CA VAL A 270 -19.70 -13.19 -22.40
C VAL A 270 -20.03 -14.68 -22.46
N SER A 271 -20.62 -15.26 -21.41
CA SER A 271 -20.90 -16.70 -21.38
C SER A 271 -22.21 -17.07 -22.08
N GLU A 272 -22.10 -17.91 -23.10
CA GLU A 272 -23.20 -18.43 -23.92
C GLU A 272 -23.24 -19.96 -23.89
N LYS A 273 -24.44 -20.53 -23.97
CA LYS A 273 -24.66 -21.99 -24.00
C LYS A 273 -24.93 -22.39 -25.44
N GLN A 274 -24.04 -23.22 -25.99
CA GLN A 274 -24.19 -23.80 -27.32
C GLN A 274 -24.57 -25.29 -27.22
N TYR A 275 -25.19 -25.82 -28.28
CA TYR A 275 -25.56 -27.22 -28.39
C TYR A 275 -24.75 -27.87 -29.52
N LEU A 276 -24.07 -28.97 -29.20
CA LEU A 276 -23.37 -29.80 -30.19
C LEU A 276 -24.36 -30.67 -30.97
N GLU A 277 -23.94 -31.26 -32.08
CA GLU A 277 -24.81 -32.11 -32.92
C GLU A 277 -25.34 -33.33 -32.15
N ASN A 278 -24.53 -33.86 -31.23
CA ASN A 278 -24.90 -34.96 -30.35
C ASN A 278 -25.93 -34.58 -29.25
N GLY A 279 -26.39 -33.32 -29.22
CA GLY A 279 -27.37 -32.80 -28.25
C GLY A 279 -26.78 -32.39 -26.89
N GLN A 280 -25.48 -32.57 -26.67
CA GLN A 280 -24.79 -32.09 -25.47
C GLN A 280 -24.71 -30.56 -25.50
N SER A 281 -25.00 -29.95 -24.36
CA SER A 281 -24.79 -28.52 -24.21
C SER A 281 -23.45 -28.18 -23.59
N VAL A 282 -22.74 -27.24 -24.18
CA VAL A 282 -21.44 -26.74 -23.72
C VAL A 282 -21.52 -25.23 -23.55
N ARG A 283 -20.71 -24.68 -22.65
CA ARG A 283 -20.61 -23.22 -22.47
C ARG A 283 -19.34 -22.68 -23.10
N PHE A 284 -19.51 -21.62 -23.87
CA PHE A 284 -18.42 -20.85 -24.46
C PHE A 284 -18.46 -19.42 -23.94
N TRP A 285 -17.31 -18.76 -24.01
CA TRP A 285 -17.19 -17.32 -23.91
C TRP A 285 -17.13 -16.74 -25.32
N LYS A 286 -18.08 -15.85 -25.61
CA LYS A 286 -18.13 -15.04 -26.82
C LYS A 286 -17.22 -13.83 -26.64
N LEU A 287 -16.13 -13.77 -27.40
CA LEU A 287 -15.15 -12.69 -27.39
C LEU A 287 -15.02 -12.08 -28.79
N PRO A 288 -14.71 -10.78 -28.92
CA PRO A 288 -14.35 -10.18 -30.20
C PRO A 288 -13.12 -10.86 -30.83
N ALA A 289 -13.08 -10.96 -32.15
CA ALA A 289 -11.93 -11.53 -32.87
C ALA A 289 -10.67 -10.65 -32.75
N ASP A 290 -10.84 -9.32 -32.73
CA ASP A 290 -9.76 -8.34 -32.52
C ASP A 290 -9.15 -8.40 -31.12
N PHE A 291 -9.82 -9.05 -30.16
CA PHE A 291 -9.26 -9.28 -28.84
C PHE A 291 -7.97 -10.10 -28.91
N ALA A 292 -7.85 -11.09 -29.80
CA ALA A 292 -6.73 -12.03 -29.78
C ALA A 292 -6.19 -12.46 -31.16
N GLU A 293 -6.88 -12.13 -32.25
CA GLU A 293 -6.49 -12.47 -33.63
C GLU A 293 -6.23 -13.99 -33.76
N PRO A 294 -7.27 -14.84 -33.71
CA PRO A 294 -7.10 -16.29 -33.79
C PRO A 294 -6.42 -16.68 -35.11
N LYS A 295 -5.59 -17.73 -35.08
CA LYS A 295 -5.05 -18.33 -36.31
C LYS A 295 -6.15 -19.12 -37.02
N ILE A 296 -6.85 -18.46 -37.93
CA ILE A 296 -7.75 -19.09 -38.89
C ILE A 296 -6.87 -19.90 -39.84
N PRO A 297 -7.13 -21.21 -40.03
CA PRO A 297 -6.45 -21.96 -41.08
C PRO A 297 -6.64 -21.22 -42.40
N ASP A 298 -5.57 -20.98 -43.14
CA ASP A 298 -5.72 -20.61 -44.54
C ASP A 298 -6.52 -21.77 -45.17
N ASP A 299 -7.65 -21.47 -45.81
CA ASP A 299 -8.32 -22.43 -46.68
C ASP A 299 -7.26 -22.86 -47.68
N GLU A 300 -6.64 -24.03 -47.45
CA GLU A 300 -5.81 -24.69 -48.44
C GLU A 300 -6.76 -24.89 -49.61
N GLU A 301 -6.66 -24.02 -50.62
CA GLU A 301 -7.28 -24.23 -51.92
C GLU A 301 -6.98 -25.67 -52.28
N ASP A 302 -8.02 -26.51 -52.33
CA ASP A 302 -7.93 -27.88 -52.82
C ASP A 302 -7.24 -27.80 -54.19
N GLU A 303 -5.93 -28.03 -54.23
CA GLU A 303 -5.22 -28.30 -55.47
C GLU A 303 -5.85 -29.59 -55.99
N GLU A 304 -6.87 -29.44 -56.84
CA GLU A 304 -7.41 -30.49 -57.67
C GLU A 304 -6.22 -31.14 -58.39
N GLU A 305 -5.73 -32.26 -57.84
CA GLU A 305 -4.80 -33.14 -58.53
C GLU A 305 -5.59 -33.80 -59.67
N ASP A 306 -5.75 -33.03 -60.76
CA ASP A 306 -6.37 -33.44 -62.01
C ASP A 306 -5.60 -34.66 -62.53
N GLY A 307 -6.32 -35.77 -62.57
CA GLY A 307 -5.82 -37.07 -62.96
C GLY A 307 -5.31 -37.07 -64.39
N SER A 308 -3.99 -37.01 -64.57
CA SER A 308 -3.38 -37.41 -65.84
C SER A 308 -3.12 -38.92 -65.85
N VAL A 309 -4.15 -39.65 -66.30
CA VAL A 309 -4.05 -41.04 -66.76
C VAL A 309 -3.08 -41.11 -67.92
N SER A 310 -1.82 -41.47 -67.66
CA SER A 310 -0.85 -41.81 -68.72
C SER A 310 -1.09 -43.23 -69.22
N SER A 311 -2.07 -43.39 -70.11
CA SER A 311 -2.11 -44.50 -71.06
C SER A 311 -1.26 -44.17 -72.30
N ARG A 312 -0.64 -45.21 -72.88
CA ARG A 312 0.22 -45.27 -74.09
C ARG A 312 1.72 -45.17 -73.80
N GLY A 313 2.56 -46.09 -74.25
CA GLY A 313 2.33 -47.23 -75.13
C GLY A 313 3.63 -48.03 -75.27
N GLY A 314 3.49 -49.34 -75.49
CA GLY A 314 4.62 -50.17 -75.88
C GLY A 314 5.08 -49.87 -77.30
N VAL A 315 6.37 -50.06 -77.55
CA VAL A 315 6.91 -50.54 -78.83
C VAL A 315 8.20 -51.32 -78.55
N ALA A 316 8.19 -52.57 -79.04
CA ALA A 316 9.28 -53.47 -79.46
C ALA A 316 10.52 -53.67 -78.57
#